data_AF-A0A822GTP8-F1
#
_entry.id   AF-A0A822GTP8-F1
#
_cell.length_a   1.000
_cell.length_b   1.000
_cell.length_c   1.000
_cell.angle_alpha   90.00
_cell.angle_beta   90.00
_cell.angle_gamma   90.00
#
_symmetry.space_group_name_H-M   'P 1'
#
loop_
_entity.id
_entity.type
_entity.pdbx_description
1 polymer ?
#
loop_
_entity_poly.entity_id
_entity_poly.type
_entity_poly.pdbx_seq_one_letter_code
_entity_poly.pdbx_strand_id
1 'polypeptide(L)' 'MSDKDTKKLFKRLPQTVIPIHYDLTIQTFLDTFKFNGNVIIQLK' A
#
# COMPACT_ATOMS: atom_id res chain seq x y z
N MET A 1 -29.06 -1.09 -20.77
CA MET A 1 -27.75 -1.69 -21.12
C MET A 1 -26.89 -0.53 -21.58
N SER A 2 -25.81 -0.09 -20.96
CA SER A 2 -24.80 -0.75 -20.12
C SER A 2 -24.12 0.36 -19.32
N ASP A 3 -24.14 0.31 -17.99
CA ASP A 3 -23.25 1.11 -17.16
C ASP A 3 -22.62 0.17 -16.13
N LYS A 4 -21.57 -0.50 -16.58
CA LYS A 4 -20.69 -1.29 -15.73
C LYS A 4 -19.27 -0.88 -16.05
N ASP A 5 -18.93 0.35 -15.65
CA ASP A 5 -17.56 0.74 -15.30
C ASP A 5 -17.09 -0.09 -14.10
N THR A 6 -16.95 -1.39 -14.35
CA THR A 6 -16.32 -2.31 -13.43
C THR A 6 -14.84 -1.99 -13.52
N LYS A 7 -14.40 -1.09 -12.62
CA LYS A 7 -12.99 -0.80 -12.37
C LYS A 7 -12.27 -2.15 -12.24
N LYS A 8 -11.63 -2.59 -13.33
CA LYS A 8 -10.96 -3.89 -13.40
C LYS A 8 -9.93 -3.89 -12.29
N LEU A 9 -10.17 -4.68 -11.25
CA LEU A 9 -9.20 -4.94 -10.20
C LEU A 9 -7.95 -5.49 -10.90
N PHE A 10 -6.94 -4.65 -11.07
CA PHE A 10 -5.65 -5.10 -11.55
C PHE A 10 -5.13 -6.11 -10.52
N LYS A 11 -5.22 -7.41 -10.85
CA LYS A 11 -4.83 -8.52 -9.96
C LYS A 11 -3.32 -8.52 -9.67
N ARG A 12 -2.56 -7.74 -10.43
CA ARG A 12 -1.11 -7.50 -10.31
C ARG A 12 -0.84 -6.00 -10.48
N LEU A 13 0.15 -5.50 -9.74
CA LEU A 13 0.65 -4.14 -9.90
C LEU A 13 1.38 -3.98 -11.25
N PRO A 14 1.49 -2.74 -11.78
CA PRO A 14 2.34 -2.45 -12.93
C PRO A 14 3.79 -2.85 -12.67
N GLN A 15 4.45 -3.49 -13.63
CA GLN A 15 5.85 -3.91 -13.52
C GLN A 15 6.84 -2.73 -13.56
N THR A 16 6.37 -1.54 -13.92
CA THR A 16 7.15 -0.32 -14.02
C THR A 16 7.34 0.39 -12.68
N VAL A 17 6.57 0.04 -11.64
CA VAL A 17 6.69 0.63 -10.31
C VAL A 17 7.56 -0.27 -9.45
N ILE A 18 8.84 0.09 -9.32
CA ILE A 18 9.85 -0.74 -8.66
C ILE A 18 10.35 0.00 -7.42
N PRO A 19 10.02 -0.47 -6.20
CA PRO A 19 10.57 0.11 -4.98
C PRO A 19 12.06 -0.23 -4.84
N ILE A 20 12.84 0.73 -4.34
CA ILE A 20 14.27 0.58 -4.08
C ILE A 20 14.60 0.67 -2.59
N HIS A 21 13.78 1.36 -1.81
CA HIS A 21 13.98 1.50 -0.36
C HIS A 21 12.65 1.75 0.35
N TYR A 22 12.54 1.21 1.56
CA TYR A 22 11.42 1.45 2.47
C TYR A 22 11.96 1.98 3.79
N ASP A 23 11.52 3.17 4.17
CA ASP A 23 11.71 3.69 5.52
C ASP A 23 10.40 3.50 6.29
N LEU A 24 10.45 2.69 7.35
CA LEU A 24 9.30 2.21 8.09
C LEU A 24 9.40 2.62 9.56
N THR A 25 8.38 3.30 10.06
CA THR A 25 8.22 3.60 11.48
C THR A 25 6.91 3.01 11.98
N ILE A 26 6.96 2.26 13.09
CA ILE A 26 5.77 1.65 13.71
C ILE A 26 5.73 2.05 15.19
N GLN A 27 4.58 2.55 15.64
CA GLN A 27 4.26 2.81 17.03
C GLN A 27 3.17 1.85 17.49
N THR A 28 3.52 0.88 18.33
CA THR A 28 2.60 -0.14 18.85
C THR A 28 1.93 0.32 20.15
N PHE A 29 0.64 0.05 20.28
CA PHE A 29 -0.16 0.24 21.50
C PHE A 29 -0.62 -1.12 22.04
N LEU A 30 0.19 -1.71 22.94
CA LEU A 30 0.03 -3.10 23.37
C LEU A 30 -1.26 -3.34 24.17
N ASP A 31 -1.69 -2.36 24.99
CA ASP A 31 -2.90 -2.49 25.81
C ASP A 31 -4.20 -2.55 25.00
N THR A 32 -4.16 -2.03 23.77
CA THR A 32 -5.33 -1.97 22.89
C THR A 32 -5.19 -2.86 21.66
N PHE A 33 -4.07 -3.56 21.52
CA PHE A 33 -3.70 -4.32 20.33
C PHE A 33 -3.82 -3.51 19.04
N LYS A 34 -3.38 -2.24 19.08
CA LYS A 34 -3.38 -1.32 17.92
C LYS A 34 -1.96 -0.90 17.58
N PHE A 35 -1.78 -0.32 16.40
CA PHE A 35 -0.55 0.35 16.02
C PHE A 35 -0.86 1.54 15.11
N ASN A 36 0.01 2.53 15.15
CA ASN A 36 0.15 3.56 14.13
C ASN A 36 1.49 3.34 13.41
N GLY A 37 1.63 3.93 12.23
CA GLY A 37 2.91 3.88 11.53
C GLY A 37 2.99 4.86 10.38
N ASN A 38 4.21 5.01 9.88
CA ASN A 38 4.53 5.77 8.68
C ASN A 38 5.40 4.90 7.77
N VAL A 39 5.21 5.04 6.46
CA VAL A 39 6.03 4.40 5.44
C VAL A 39 6.38 5.42 4.36
N ILE A 40 7.68 5.56 4.10
CA ILE A 40 8.20 6.29 2.94
C ILE A 40 8.79 5.25 1.98
N ILE A 41 8.24 5.19 0.77
CA ILE A 41 8.68 4.26 -0.28
C ILE A 41 9.44 5.06 -1.33
N GLN A 42 10.70 4.71 -1.54
CA GLN A 42 11.49 5.23 -2.65
C GLN A 42 11.34 4.30 -3.85
N LEU A 43 11.10 4.85 -5.03
CA LEU A 43 10.96 4.12 -6.28
C LEU A 43 12.19 4.35 -7.18
N LYS A 44 12.47 3.39 -8.07
CA LYS A 44 13.52 3.48 -9.10
C LYS A 44 13.15 4.46 -10.20
#